data_AF-A0A8J7PWW6-F1
#
_entry.id   AF-A0A8J7PWW6-F1
#
_cell.length_a   1.000
_cell.length_b   1.000
_cell.length_c   1.000
_cell.angle_alpha   90.00
_cell.angle_beta   90.00
_cell.angle_gamma   90.00
#
_symmetry.space_group_name_H-M   'P 1'
#
loop_
_entity.id
_entity.type
_entity.pdbx_description
1 polymer ?
#
loop_
_entity_poly.entity_id
_entity_poly.type
_entity_poly.pdbx_seq_one_letter_code
_entity_poly.pdbx_strand_id
1 'polypeptide(L)'
;MSQLPATQRDYLRRPFEFGCSTAVFPADELAALAESGALLEALAAGETPPATPDQKHFLKVARGEAEPQSVLERAWERLKGRREFEHEQAAAPPREAADYDMVEFDADRCWW
;
A
#
# COMPACT_ATOMS: atom_id res chain seq x y z
N MET A 1 27.70 -14.40 5.08
CA MET A 1 26.87 -13.17 5.12
C MET A 1 26.83 -12.61 3.71
N SER A 2 25.72 -12.75 3.00
CA SER A 2 25.60 -12.22 1.64
C SER A 2 25.62 -10.69 1.69
N GLN A 3 26.64 -10.08 1.11
CA GLN A 3 26.76 -8.62 1.06
C GLN A 3 25.76 -8.06 0.03
N LEU A 4 25.10 -6.96 0.38
CA LEU A 4 24.21 -6.25 -0.54
C LEU A 4 25.02 -5.53 -1.63
N PRO A 5 24.59 -5.59 -2.90
CA PRO A 5 25.16 -4.82 -4.00
C PRO A 5 25.27 -3.33 -3.68
N ALA A 6 26.25 -2.65 -4.28
CA ALA A 6 26.47 -1.22 -4.06
C ALA A 6 25.25 -0.38 -4.47
N THR A 7 24.55 -0.78 -5.55
CA THR A 7 23.31 -0.15 -6.02
C THR A 7 22.21 -0.20 -4.96
N GLN A 8 21.97 -1.37 -4.37
CA GLN A 8 20.96 -1.52 -3.32
C GLN A 8 21.30 -0.70 -2.06
N ARG A 9 22.59 -0.60 -1.71
CA ARG A 9 23.04 0.27 -0.60
C ARG A 9 22.81 1.75 -0.86
N ASP A 10 22.82 2.18 -2.12
CA ASP A 10 22.49 3.56 -2.48
C ASP A 10 21.00 3.86 -2.24
N TYR A 11 20.10 2.95 -2.66
CA TYR A 11 18.67 3.12 -2.41
C TYR A 11 18.32 3.18 -0.92
N LEU A 12 18.99 2.41 -0.06
CA LEU A 12 18.79 2.48 1.41
C LEU A 12 19.16 3.83 2.04
N ARG A 13 19.92 4.68 1.33
CA ARG A 13 20.28 6.02 1.81
C ARG A 13 19.35 7.10 1.30
N ARG A 14 18.49 6.77 0.32
CA ARG A 14 17.57 7.73 -0.27
C ARG A 14 16.35 7.88 0.64
N PRO A 15 15.84 9.11 0.80
CA PRO A 15 14.57 9.29 1.48
C PRO A 15 13.47 8.56 0.71
N PHE A 16 12.56 7.91 1.45
CA PHE A 16 11.40 7.25 0.88
C PHE A 16 10.18 8.15 1.02
N GLU A 17 9.44 8.33 -0.08
CA GLU A 17 8.17 9.07 -0.08
C GLU A 17 6.99 8.12 -0.12
N PHE A 18 6.10 8.22 0.87
CA PHE A 18 4.93 7.36 0.96
C PHE A 18 3.93 7.63 -0.17
N GLY A 19 3.77 8.87 -0.63
CA GLY A 19 2.82 9.20 -1.70
C GLY A 19 1.36 8.87 -1.38
N CYS A 20 1.03 8.68 -0.09
CA CYS A 20 -0.32 8.47 0.42
C CYS A 20 -0.38 8.83 1.92
N SER A 21 -1.58 8.87 2.49
CA SER A 21 -1.76 9.03 3.94
C SER A 21 -1.13 7.88 4.72
N THR A 22 -0.38 8.21 5.76
CA THR A 22 0.30 7.27 6.66
C THR A 22 -0.56 6.85 7.86
N ALA A 23 -1.76 7.42 8.03
CA ALA A 23 -2.59 7.22 9.23
C ALA A 23 -3.06 5.79 9.45
N VAL A 24 -3.05 4.95 8.41
CA VAL A 24 -3.51 3.56 8.46
C VAL A 24 -2.40 2.54 8.75
N PHE A 25 -1.15 3.00 8.88
CA PHE A 25 0.00 2.13 9.04
C PHE A 25 0.37 1.98 10.52
N PRO A 26 0.62 0.75 10.98
CA PRO A 26 1.34 0.50 12.22
C PRO A 26 2.73 1.16 12.25
N ALA A 27 3.22 1.48 13.45
CA ALA A 27 4.50 2.19 13.63
C ALA A 27 5.71 1.39 13.13
N ASP A 28 5.70 0.07 13.28
CA ASP A 28 6.75 -0.83 12.77
C ASP A 28 6.76 -0.90 11.24
N GLU A 29 5.58 -0.91 10.62
CA GLU A 29 5.45 -0.82 9.15
C GLU A 29 5.97 0.53 8.61
N LEU A 30 5.68 1.64 9.31
CA LEU A 30 6.20 2.97 8.94
C LEU A 30 7.72 3.03 9.03
N ALA A 31 8.31 2.51 10.11
CA ALA A 31 9.76 2.46 10.27
C ALA A 31 10.42 1.59 9.18
N ALA A 32 9.85 0.42 8.89
CA ALA A 32 10.35 -0.47 7.85
C ALA A 32 10.34 0.17 6.45
N LEU A 33 9.24 0.87 6.11
CA LEU A 33 9.14 1.60 4.83
C LEU A 33 10.05 2.83 4.78
N ALA A 34 10.22 3.55 5.89
CA ALA A 34 11.14 4.69 5.93
C ALA A 34 12.59 4.27 5.71
N GLU A 35 12.99 3.09 6.21
CA GLU A 35 14.35 2.57 6.08
C GLU A 35 14.61 1.92 4.70
N SER A 36 13.64 1.20 4.15
CA SER A 36 13.86 0.32 2.98
C SER A 36 12.94 0.60 1.79
N GLY A 37 11.98 1.51 1.90
CA GLY A 37 10.94 1.72 0.89
C GLY A 37 11.50 2.09 -0.49
N ALA A 38 12.54 2.92 -0.55
CA ALA A 38 13.20 3.28 -1.81
C ALA A 38 13.85 2.07 -2.51
N LEU A 39 14.41 1.13 -1.73
CA LEU A 39 14.95 -0.13 -2.27
C LEU A 39 13.82 -1.04 -2.77
N LEU A 40 12.70 -1.10 -2.05
CA LEU A 40 11.55 -1.91 -2.46
C LEU A 40 10.91 -1.40 -3.76
N GLU A 41 10.79 -0.07 -3.91
CA GLU A 41 10.32 0.53 -5.16
C GLU A 41 11.25 0.18 -6.33
N ALA A 42 12.57 0.31 -6.14
CA ALA A 42 13.55 -0.06 -7.15
C ALA A 42 13.51 -1.55 -7.51
N LEU A 43 13.30 -2.42 -6.53
CA LEU A 43 13.11 -3.87 -6.76
C LEU A 43 11.83 -4.14 -7.54
N ALA A 44 10.70 -3.56 -7.13
CA ALA A 44 9.40 -3.74 -7.76
C ALA A 44 9.36 -3.18 -9.19
N ALA A 45 10.04 -2.05 -9.44
CA ALA A 45 10.20 -1.45 -10.76
C ALA A 45 11.20 -2.19 -11.66
N GLY A 46 12.00 -3.12 -11.11
CA GLY A 46 13.03 -3.85 -11.83
C GLY A 46 14.31 -3.05 -12.10
N GLU A 47 14.51 -1.92 -11.43
CA GLU A 47 15.73 -1.09 -11.54
C GLU A 47 16.95 -1.77 -10.92
N THR A 48 16.74 -2.62 -9.91
CA THR A 48 17.79 -3.45 -9.32
C THR A 48 17.32 -4.91 -9.19
N PRO A 49 18.18 -5.89 -9.48
CA PRO A 49 17.82 -7.31 -9.30
C PRO A 49 17.78 -7.68 -7.81
N PRO A 50 17.02 -8.73 -7.44
CA PRO A 50 17.01 -9.26 -6.09
C PRO A 50 18.33 -10.01 -5.79
N ALA A 51 18.97 -9.67 -4.69
CA ALA A 51 20.24 -10.22 -4.22
C ALA A 51 20.06 -11.27 -3.10
N THR A 52 18.95 -11.23 -2.36
CA THR A 52 18.67 -12.14 -1.23
C THR A 52 17.42 -13.00 -1.48
N PRO A 53 17.28 -14.15 -0.80
CA PRO A 53 16.05 -14.94 -0.81
C PRO A 53 14.82 -14.11 -0.41
N ASP A 54 14.96 -13.25 0.60
CA ASP A 54 13.88 -12.39 1.08
C ASP A 54 13.44 -11.39 0.01
N GLN A 55 14.38 -10.79 -0.74
CA GLN A 55 14.04 -9.91 -1.86
C GLN A 55 13.34 -10.67 -3.00
N LYS A 56 13.72 -11.94 -3.24
CA LYS A 56 13.02 -12.78 -4.22
C LYS A 56 11.60 -13.13 -3.75
N HIS A 57 11.41 -13.35 -2.45
CA HIS A 57 10.09 -13.60 -1.88
C HIS A 57 9.22 -12.33 -1.95
N PHE A 58 9.78 -11.19 -1.55
CA PHE A 58 9.16 -9.87 -1.70
C PHE A 58 8.64 -9.63 -3.11
N LEU A 59 9.40 -9.96 -4.17
CA LEU A 59 8.91 -9.78 -5.54
C LEU A 59 7.67 -10.64 -5.87
N LYS A 60 7.53 -11.82 -5.27
CA LYS A 60 6.32 -12.64 -5.41
C LYS A 60 5.14 -11.97 -4.70
N VAL A 61 5.35 -11.48 -3.48
CA VAL A 61 4.34 -10.73 -2.72
C VAL A 61 3.93 -9.45 -3.46
N ALA A 62 4.90 -8.70 -4.01
CA ALA A 62 4.65 -7.49 -4.76
C ALA A 62 3.74 -7.73 -5.98
N ARG A 63 3.77 -8.94 -6.56
CA ARG A 63 2.93 -9.38 -7.68
C ARG A 63 1.63 -10.08 -7.27
N GLY A 64 1.42 -10.31 -5.97
CA GLY A 64 0.26 -11.08 -5.48
C GLY A 64 0.38 -12.59 -5.72
N GLU A 65 1.60 -13.09 -5.94
CA GLU A 65 1.89 -14.53 -6.16
C GLU A 65 2.19 -15.28 -4.86
N ALA A 66 2.37 -14.56 -3.74
CA ALA A 66 2.64 -15.12 -2.42
C ALA A 66 2.11 -14.20 -1.32
N GLU A 67 1.77 -14.78 -0.17
CA GLU A 67 1.35 -14.04 1.04
C GLU A 67 2.54 -13.37 1.73
N PRO A 68 2.38 -12.19 2.35
CA PRO A 68 3.45 -11.50 3.07
C PRO A 68 3.85 -12.26 4.34
N GLN A 69 5.15 -12.44 4.54
CA GLN A 69 5.69 -13.18 5.69
C GLN A 69 6.44 -12.27 6.68
N SER A 70 6.89 -11.10 6.23
CA SER A 70 7.62 -10.12 7.02
C SER A 70 6.82 -8.83 7.26
N VAL A 71 7.25 -8.03 8.26
CA VAL A 71 6.71 -6.68 8.49
C VAL A 71 6.87 -5.83 7.23
N LEU A 72 8.03 -5.93 6.57
CA LEU A 72 8.35 -5.17 5.38
C LEU A 72 7.41 -5.49 4.21
N GLU A 73 7.07 -6.77 4.02
CA GLU A 73 6.14 -7.21 2.98
C GLU A 73 4.69 -6.79 3.27
N ARG A 74 4.24 -6.90 4.53
CA ARG A 74 2.91 -6.42 4.92
C ARG A 74 2.78 -4.90 4.73
N ALA A 75 3.83 -4.16 5.11
CA ALA A 75 3.89 -2.73 4.92
C ALA A 75 3.80 -2.36 3.43
N TRP A 76 4.48 -3.11 2.55
CA TRP A 76 4.41 -2.93 1.10
C TRP A 76 3.01 -3.17 0.52
N GLU A 77 2.33 -4.25 0.92
CA GLU A 77 0.96 -4.49 0.47
C GLU A 77 0.00 -3.39 0.90
N ARG A 78 0.10 -2.95 2.17
CA ARG A 78 -0.69 -1.83 2.67
C ARG A 78 -0.39 -0.53 1.92
N LEU A 79 0.87 -0.29 1.58
CA LEU A 79 1.28 0.85 0.75
C LEU A 79 0.62 0.84 -0.63
N LYS A 80 0.70 -0.29 -1.35
CA LYS A 80 0.04 -0.44 -2.66
C LYS A 80 -1.46 -0.18 -2.55
N GLY A 81 -2.14 -0.88 -1.64
CA GLY A 81 -3.58 -0.75 -1.48
C GLY A 81 -4.00 0.65 -1.06
N ARG A 82 -3.20 1.34 -0.23
CA ARG A 82 -3.52 2.71 0.19
C ARG A 82 -3.33 3.71 -0.95
N ARG A 83 -2.26 3.60 -1.73
CA ARG A 83 -2.03 4.44 -2.91
C ARG A 83 -3.13 4.24 -3.96
N GLU A 84 -3.52 2.99 -4.21
CA GLU A 84 -4.61 2.65 -5.13
C GLU A 84 -5.95 3.25 -4.66
N PHE A 85 -6.32 3.02 -3.40
CA PHE A 85 -7.55 3.58 -2.82
C PHE A 85 -7.60 5.12 -2.91
N GLU A 86 -6.52 5.81 -2.58
CA GLU A 86 -6.49 7.28 -2.67
C GLU A 86 -6.54 7.78 -4.10
N HIS A 87 -5.87 7.09 -5.03
CA HIS A 87 -5.93 7.42 -6.45
C HIS A 87 -7.36 7.25 -7.00
N GLU A 88 -8.04 6.15 -6.66
CA GLU A 88 -9.45 5.93 -7.03
C GLU A 88 -10.37 7.00 -6.43
N GLN A 89 -10.19 7.36 -5.16
CA GLN A 89 -10.99 8.39 -4.50
C GLN A 89 -10.77 9.79 -5.10
N ALA A 90 -9.54 10.09 -5.56
CA ALA A 90 -9.24 11.33 -6.27
C ALA A 90 -9.82 11.36 -7.69
N ALA A 91 -9.92 10.20 -8.34
CA ALA A 91 -10.48 10.06 -9.69
C ALA A 91 -12.01 9.98 -9.69
N ALA A 92 -12.64 9.63 -8.57
CA ALA A 92 -14.08 9.54 -8.46
C ALA A 92 -14.74 10.91 -8.62
N PRO A 93 -15.78 11.07 -9.47
CA PRO A 93 -16.57 12.29 -9.48
C PRO A 93 -17.17 12.51 -8.09
N PRO A 94 -17.39 13.76 -7.65
CA PRO A 94 -18.08 14.03 -6.39
C PRO A 94 -19.35 13.19 -6.34
N ARG A 95 -19.51 12.38 -5.29
CA ARG A 95 -20.79 11.71 -5.06
C ARG A 95 -21.82 12.84 -4.96
N GLU A 96 -22.68 12.94 -5.97
CA GLU A 96 -23.90 13.74 -5.87
C GLU A 96 -24.54 13.28 -4.57
N ALA A 97 -24.78 14.23 -3.66
CA ALA A 97 -25.52 13.92 -2.44
C ALA A 97 -26.81 13.30 -2.92
N ALA A 98 -26.95 11.98 -2.72
CA ALA A 98 -28.20 11.32 -3.00
C ALA A 98 -29.20 12.06 -2.14
N ASP A 99 -30.08 12.82 -2.79
CA ASP A 99 -31.27 13.38 -2.19
C ASP A 99 -32.11 12.14 -1.88
N TYR A 100 -31.78 11.50 -0.75
CA TYR A 100 -32.60 10.51 -0.11
C TYR A 100 -33.80 11.32 0.35
N ASP A 101 -34.74 11.54 -0.58
CA ASP A 101 -36.09 11.91 -0.28
C ASP A 101 -36.51 10.98 0.86
N MET A 102 -36.60 11.56 2.05
CA MET A 102 -37.18 10.88 3.19
C MET A 102 -38.57 10.51 2.73
N VAL A 103 -38.78 9.23 2.41
CA VAL A 103 -40.12 8.69 2.21
C VAL A 103 -40.80 8.94 3.55
N GLU A 104 -41.70 9.93 3.60
CA GLU A 104 -42.48 10.20 4.79
C GLU A 104 -43.05 8.87 5.26
N PHE A 105 -42.78 8.54 6.52
CA PHE A 105 -43.33 7.35 7.15
C PHE A 105 -44.85 7.48 7.12
N ASP A 106 -45.46 6.86 6.12
CA ASP A 106 -46.90 6.85 5.91
C ASP A 106 -47.52 5.85 6.89
N ALA A 107 -47.88 6.35 8.07
CA ALA A 107 -48.49 5.56 9.14
C ALA A 107 -49.80 4.89 8.71
N ASP A 108 -50.43 5.36 7.62
CA ASP A 108 -51.69 4.84 7.10
C ASP A 108 -51.51 3.57 6.22
N ARG A 109 -50.26 3.18 5.92
CA ARG A 109 -49.93 1.94 5.18
C ARG A 109 -49.47 0.79 6.08
N CYS A 110 -49.64 0.90 7.40
CA CYS A 110 -49.46 -0.21 8.34
C CYS A 110 -50.76 -1.01 8.47
N TRP A 111 -50.94 -2.03 7.62
CA TRP A 111 -52.02 -3.00 7.73
C TRP A 111 -51.55 -4.20 8.56
N TRP A 112 -52.16 -4.37 9.74
CA TRP A 112 -52.22 -5.61 10.52
C TRP A 112 -53.34 -6.52 10.03
#